data_AF-A0A183EF61-F1
#
_entry.id   AF-A0A183EF61-F1
#
_cell.length_a   1.000
_cell.length_b   1.000
_cell.length_c   1.000
_cell.angle_alpha   90.00
_cell.angle_beta   90.00
_cell.angle_gamma   90.00
#
_symmetry.space_group_name_H-M   'P 1'
#
loop_
_entity.id
_entity.type
_entity.pdbx_description
1 polymer ?
#
loop_
_entity_poly.entity_id
_entity_poly.type
_entity_poly.pdbx_seq_one_letter_code
_entity_poly.pdbx_strand_id
1 'polypeptide(L)'
;MSRPSPASNASAGSVPPSESRVSSKSCSASTDGQSQHANSEDEQGICDPLSIEYLQVEIMESRVQLTCPECTELMHPSDIYSLMANCPEMLEKYETFALRRALMMDPDTRWCPAPDCTFVSICRL
;
A
#
# COMPACT_ATOMS: atom_id res chain seq x y z
N MET A 1 -43.88 -36.39 -16.69
CA MET A 1 -43.98 -35.69 -15.39
C MET A 1 -42.75 -34.82 -15.24
N SER A 2 -42.90 -33.56 -15.61
CA SER A 2 -41.82 -32.57 -15.66
C SER A 2 -41.45 -32.11 -14.26
N ARG A 3 -40.17 -32.19 -13.90
CA ARG A 3 -39.64 -31.54 -12.70
C ARG A 3 -39.11 -30.16 -13.10
N PRO A 4 -39.62 -29.05 -12.54
CA PRO A 4 -38.96 -27.77 -12.67
C PRO A 4 -37.82 -27.65 -11.64
N SER A 5 -36.68 -27.16 -12.09
CA SER A 5 -35.58 -26.67 -11.26
C SER A 5 -35.98 -25.35 -10.59
N PRO A 6 -35.63 -25.10 -9.33
CA PRO A 6 -35.47 -23.74 -8.84
C PRO A 6 -34.00 -23.32 -8.93
N ALA A 7 -33.70 -22.46 -9.91
CA ALA A 7 -32.51 -21.63 -9.90
C ALA A 7 -32.61 -20.71 -8.67
N SER A 8 -31.63 -20.77 -7.76
CA SER A 8 -31.48 -19.79 -6.69
C SER A 8 -30.50 -18.72 -7.17
N ASN A 9 -31.10 -17.67 -7.70
CA ASN A 9 -30.58 -16.37 -8.04
C ASN A 9 -30.31 -15.57 -6.76
N ALA A 10 -29.06 -15.55 -6.32
CA ALA A 10 -28.57 -14.61 -5.32
C ALA A 10 -27.95 -13.40 -6.04
N SER A 11 -28.77 -12.37 -6.26
CA SER A 11 -28.30 -11.02 -6.56
C SER A 11 -27.84 -10.39 -5.25
N ALA A 12 -26.53 -10.14 -5.11
CA ALA A 12 -25.99 -9.31 -4.05
C ALA A 12 -24.92 -8.40 -4.63
N GLY A 13 -25.21 -7.09 -4.61
CA GLY A 13 -24.22 -6.03 -4.47
C GLY A 13 -23.32 -5.76 -5.67
N SER A 14 -23.84 -5.01 -6.64
CA SER A 14 -23.01 -4.15 -7.48
C SER A 14 -22.33 -3.11 -6.57
N VAL A 15 -21.04 -3.27 -6.30
CA VAL A 15 -20.22 -2.17 -5.74
C VAL A 15 -19.79 -1.31 -6.92
N PRO A 16 -20.09 0.00 -6.94
CA PRO A 16 -19.67 0.89 -8.01
C PRO A 16 -18.14 1.08 -8.01
N PRO A 17 -17.48 1.20 -9.18
CA PRO A 17 -16.13 1.70 -9.26
C PRO A 17 -16.22 3.23 -9.23
N SER A 18 -16.27 3.81 -8.04
CA SER A 18 -16.07 5.26 -7.90
C SER A 18 -14.65 5.50 -7.46
N GLU A 19 -13.81 5.72 -8.47
CA GLU A 19 -12.46 6.24 -8.40
C GLU A 19 -12.40 7.41 -7.43
N SER A 20 -12.01 7.11 -6.19
CA SER A 20 -11.58 8.13 -5.26
C SER A 20 -10.15 8.42 -5.66
N ARG A 21 -9.99 9.47 -6.48
CA ARG A 21 -8.71 10.13 -6.74
C ARG A 21 -8.12 10.55 -5.39
N VAL A 22 -7.43 9.62 -4.74
CA VAL A 22 -6.59 9.91 -3.59
C VAL A 22 -5.53 10.84 -4.14
N SER A 23 -5.64 12.12 -3.81
CA SER A 23 -4.57 13.08 -3.99
C SER A 23 -3.42 12.64 -3.09
N SER A 24 -2.64 11.67 -3.55
CA SER A 24 -1.34 11.34 -2.98
C SER A 24 -0.42 12.50 -3.33
N LYS A 25 -0.33 13.45 -2.42
CA LYS A 25 0.69 14.50 -2.48
C LYS A 25 2.01 13.80 -2.16
N SER A 26 2.70 13.31 -3.19
CA SER A 26 4.05 12.80 -3.05
C SER A 26 5.01 14.00 -2.94
N CYS A 27 5.89 13.95 -1.94
CA CYS A 27 6.89 14.96 -1.51
C CYS A 27 6.49 16.45 -1.62
N SER A 28 5.76 16.97 -0.63
CA SER A 28 5.88 18.39 -0.26
C SER A 28 7.13 18.56 0.60
N ALA A 29 8.26 18.89 -0.02
CA ALA A 29 9.40 19.42 0.71
C ALA A 29 8.92 20.66 1.49
N SER A 30 9.05 20.62 2.81
CA SER A 30 8.67 21.73 3.69
C SER A 30 9.50 22.96 3.32
N THR A 31 8.87 23.99 2.75
CA THR A 31 9.45 25.32 2.71
C THR A 31 8.75 26.18 3.75
N ASP A 32 9.48 26.46 4.82
CA ASP A 32 9.20 27.55 5.74
C ASP A 32 9.31 28.87 4.94
N GLY A 33 8.21 29.61 4.75
CA GLY A 33 8.28 30.89 4.03
C GLY A 33 6.96 31.41 3.46
N GLN A 34 6.33 32.30 4.21
CA GLN A 34 5.21 33.20 3.89
C GLN A 34 5.21 33.79 2.45
N SER A 35 4.10 33.69 1.70
CA SER A 35 3.40 34.80 1.02
C SER A 35 2.33 34.33 0.01
N GLN A 36 1.25 35.10 -0.11
CA GLN A 36 0.08 34.90 -0.97
C GLN A 36 0.36 35.38 -2.40
N HIS A 37 -0.02 34.60 -3.43
CA HIS A 37 -0.62 35.06 -4.70
C HIS A 37 -0.91 33.86 -5.63
N ALA A 38 -2.05 33.91 -6.32
CA ALA A 38 -2.56 32.87 -7.22
C ALA A 38 -1.94 32.94 -8.63
N ASN A 39 -1.65 31.80 -9.26
CA ASN A 39 -2.06 31.41 -10.62
C ASN A 39 -1.53 30.01 -10.97
N SER A 40 -2.21 29.40 -11.95
CA SER A 40 -2.09 28.07 -12.54
C SER A 40 -0.67 27.57 -12.81
N GLU A 41 -0.48 26.26 -12.64
CA GLU A 41 0.15 25.28 -13.55
C GLU A 41 0.75 24.13 -12.71
N ASP A 42 0.39 22.91 -13.10
CA ASP A 42 0.75 21.65 -12.49
C ASP A 42 2.26 21.47 -12.31
N GLU A 43 2.79 21.84 -11.16
CA GLU A 43 4.02 21.22 -10.62
C GLU A 43 3.62 20.19 -9.56
N GLN A 44 2.96 19.11 -9.99
CA GLN A 44 3.04 17.85 -9.25
C GLN A 44 4.45 17.29 -9.42
N GLY A 45 5.37 17.79 -8.58
CA GLY A 45 6.70 17.26 -8.43
C GLY A 45 6.65 15.84 -7.87
N ILE A 46 6.48 14.87 -8.76
CA ILE A 46 7.01 13.53 -8.53
C ILE A 46 8.52 13.74 -8.47
N CYS A 47 9.13 13.52 -7.29
CA CYS A 47 10.57 13.41 -7.18
C CYS A 47 11.07 12.42 -8.24
N ASP A 48 12.21 12.73 -8.86
CA ASP A 48 12.86 12.01 -9.98
C ASP A 48 12.59 10.50 -10.00
N PRO A 49 12.52 9.86 -11.18
CA PRO A 49 11.95 8.52 -11.34
C PRO A 49 12.56 7.55 -10.33
N LEU A 50 11.77 7.26 -9.29
CA LEU A 50 12.08 6.27 -8.28
C LEU A 50 12.45 4.97 -9.02
N SER A 51 13.68 4.51 -8.84
CA SER A 51 14.12 3.33 -9.54
C SER A 51 13.41 2.12 -8.95
N ILE A 52 12.74 1.35 -9.81
CA ILE A 52 12.10 0.09 -9.41
C ILE A 52 13.13 -0.83 -8.76
N GLU A 53 14.38 -0.81 -9.22
CA GLU A 53 15.48 -1.58 -8.65
C GLU A 53 15.79 -1.20 -7.20
N TYR A 54 15.78 0.09 -6.84
CA TYR A 54 15.95 0.52 -5.45
C TYR A 54 14.82 -0.03 -4.57
N LEU A 55 13.57 0.11 -5.05
CA LEU A 55 12.40 -0.36 -4.32
C LEU A 55 12.45 -1.89 -4.11
N GLN A 56 12.90 -2.61 -5.13
CA GLN A 56 13.14 -4.05 -5.07
C GLN A 56 14.16 -4.42 -3.99
N VAL A 57 15.31 -3.73 -3.94
CA VAL A 57 16.35 -3.98 -2.93
C VAL A 57 15.82 -3.72 -1.52
N GLU A 58 15.17 -2.58 -1.29
CA GLU A 58 14.61 -2.23 0.02
C GLU A 58 13.60 -3.26 0.53
N ILE A 59 12.72 -3.75 -0.36
CA ILE A 59 11.74 -4.79 -0.03
C ILE A 59 12.42 -6.13 0.22
N MET A 60 13.46 -6.47 -0.56
CA MET A 60 14.27 -7.67 -0.32
C MET A 60 15.00 -7.61 1.03
N GLU A 61 15.38 -6.42 1.49
CA GLU A 61 15.90 -6.19 2.85
C GLU A 61 14.82 -6.17 3.93
N SER A 62 13.57 -6.53 3.61
CA SER A 62 12.41 -6.55 4.52
C SER A 62 12.01 -5.18 5.09
N ARG A 63 12.31 -4.10 4.35
CA ARG A 63 11.93 -2.74 4.72
C ARG A 63 10.55 -2.39 4.17
N VAL A 64 9.72 -1.78 5.03
CA VAL A 64 8.34 -1.37 4.70
C VAL A 64 8.12 0.13 4.83
N GLN A 65 9.06 0.84 5.43
CA GLN A 65 9.09 2.29 5.50
C GLN A 65 10.06 2.79 4.42
N LEU A 66 9.56 2.83 3.19
CA LEU A 66 10.35 3.18 2.02
C LEU A 66 10.44 4.70 1.94
N THR A 67 11.64 5.23 1.77
CA THR A 67 11.87 6.66 1.60
C THR A 67 12.34 6.95 0.20
N CYS A 68 11.92 8.09 -0.35
CA CYS A 68 12.46 8.57 -1.61
C CYS A 68 13.96 8.92 -1.44
N PRO A 69 14.85 8.51 -2.36
CA PRO A 69 16.28 8.81 -2.26
C PRO A 69 16.60 10.31 -2.40
N GLU A 70 15.74 11.10 -3.05
CA GLU A 70 15.94 12.55 -3.24
C GLU A 70 15.40 13.39 -2.07
N CYS A 71 14.14 13.20 -1.66
CA CYS A 71 13.54 13.96 -0.54
C CYS A 71 13.79 13.35 0.84
N THR A 72 14.22 12.08 0.94
CA THR A 72 14.28 11.29 2.20
C THR A 72 12.92 11.19 2.93
N GLU A 73 11.84 11.60 2.27
CA GLU A 73 10.48 11.56 2.81
C GLU A 73 9.89 10.14 2.69
N LEU A 74 8.99 9.80 3.61
CA LEU A 74 8.30 8.52 3.57
C LEU A 74 7.34 8.43 2.37
N MET A 75 7.47 7.35 1.62
CA MET A 75 6.61 7.06 0.50
C MET A 75 5.24 6.56 0.95
N HIS A 76 4.19 7.02 0.27
CA HIS A 76 2.84 6.53 0.51
C HIS A 76 2.67 5.13 -0.09
N PRO A 77 1.97 4.19 0.58
CA PRO A 77 1.72 2.85 0.06
C PRO A 77 1.10 2.84 -1.34
N SER A 78 0.17 3.76 -1.65
CA SER A 78 -0.43 3.85 -2.98
C SER A 78 0.60 4.07 -4.11
N ASP A 79 1.63 4.88 -3.86
CA ASP A 79 2.66 5.16 -4.86
C ASP A 79 3.55 3.93 -5.07
N ILE A 80 3.82 3.20 -3.98
CA ILE A 80 4.53 1.91 -3.99
C ILE A 80 3.75 0.87 -4.81
N TYR A 81 2.43 0.78 -4.64
CA TYR A 81 1.55 -0.08 -5.44
C TYR A 81 1.60 0.26 -6.93
N SER A 82 1.55 1.55 -7.28
CA SER A 82 1.60 2.00 -8.67
C SER A 82 2.96 1.71 -9.34
N LEU A 83 4.07 1.93 -8.62
CA LEU A 83 5.42 1.67 -9.13
C LEU A 83 5.68 0.17 -9.30
N MET A 84 5.23 -0.66 -8.35
CA MET A 84 5.41 -2.11 -8.39
C MET A 84 4.32 -2.88 -9.12
N ALA A 85 3.41 -2.20 -9.83
CA ALA A 85 2.34 -2.85 -10.59
C ALA A 85 2.85 -3.92 -11.57
N ASN A 86 4.08 -3.76 -12.06
CA ASN A 86 4.72 -4.69 -13.01
C ASN A 86 5.50 -5.84 -12.32
N CYS A 87 5.57 -5.87 -10.98
CA CYS A 87 6.36 -6.84 -10.21
C CYS A 87 5.55 -7.37 -9.01
N PRO A 88 4.54 -8.23 -9.25
CA PRO A 88 3.64 -8.70 -8.20
C PRO A 88 4.33 -9.50 -7.08
N GLU A 89 5.41 -10.23 -7.38
CA GLU A 89 6.18 -11.00 -6.37
C GLU A 89 6.78 -10.09 -5.29
N MET A 90 7.27 -8.91 -5.69
CA MET A 90 7.84 -7.94 -4.75
C MET A 90 6.75 -7.27 -3.94
N LEU A 91 5.60 -7.02 -4.56
CA LEU A 91 4.45 -6.46 -3.89
C LEU A 91 3.92 -7.39 -2.79
N GLU A 92 3.82 -8.69 -3.05
CA GLU A 92 3.41 -9.69 -2.06
C GLU A 92 4.35 -9.73 -0.84
N LYS A 93 5.67 -9.64 -1.07
CA LYS A 93 6.67 -9.55 0.00
C LYS A 93 6.49 -8.28 0.82
N TYR A 94 6.32 -7.14 0.16
CA TYR A 94 6.07 -5.86 0.82
C TYR A 94 4.83 -5.92 1.71
N GLU A 95 3.71 -6.46 1.21
CA GLU A 95 2.48 -6.61 1.99
C GLU A 95 2.67 -7.52 3.20
N THR A 96 3.37 -8.64 3.02
CA THR A 96 3.68 -9.57 4.09
C THR A 96 4.49 -8.90 5.20
N PHE A 97 5.55 -8.17 4.83
CA PHE A 97 6.37 -7.44 5.81
C PHE A 97 5.59 -6.30 6.46
N ALA A 98 4.74 -5.59 5.70
CA ALA A 98 3.96 -4.46 6.20
C ALA A 98 2.92 -4.94 7.22
N LEU A 99 2.20 -6.01 6.89
CA LEU A 99 1.28 -6.68 7.78
C LEU A 99 2.00 -7.20 9.03
N ARG A 100 3.18 -7.81 8.86
CA ARG A 100 3.99 -8.30 9.99
C ARG A 100 4.31 -7.18 10.97
N ARG A 101 4.79 -6.04 10.46
CA ARG A 101 5.10 -4.86 11.27
C ARG A 101 3.87 -4.32 11.97
N ALA A 102 2.74 -4.17 11.26
CA ALA A 102 1.50 -3.66 11.82
C ALA A 102 1.00 -4.55 12.97
N LEU A 103 0.98 -5.87 12.77
CA LEU A 103 0.55 -6.81 13.81
C LEU A 103 1.54 -6.86 14.98
N MET A 104 2.86 -6.76 14.75
CA MET A 104 3.82 -6.69 15.87
C MET A 104 3.60 -5.51 16.83
N MET A 105 2.87 -4.46 16.42
CA MET A 105 2.49 -3.36 17.29
C MET A 105 1.24 -3.65 18.14
N ASP A 106 0.45 -4.66 17.77
CA ASP A 106 -0.77 -5.06 18.46
C ASP A 106 -0.47 -6.06 19.59
N PRO A 107 -0.75 -5.71 20.87
CA PRO A 107 -0.47 -6.58 22.02
C PRO A 107 -1.30 -7.86 22.06
N ASP A 108 -2.40 -7.97 21.30
CA ASP A 108 -3.26 -9.16 21.27
C ASP A 108 -2.82 -10.17 20.21
N THR A 109 -1.82 -9.81 19.40
CA THR A 109 -1.33 -10.67 18.32
C THR A 109 -0.04 -11.38 18.74
N ARG A 110 0.08 -12.65 18.36
CA ARG A 110 1.28 -13.46 18.58
C ARG A 110 1.65 -14.17 17.30
N TRP A 111 2.87 -13.91 16.81
CA TRP A 111 3.42 -14.63 15.67
C TRP A 111 3.77 -16.06 16.05
N CYS A 112 3.50 -16.98 15.14
CA CYS A 112 3.93 -18.36 15.22
C CYS A 112 5.48 -18.42 15.39
N PRO A 113 6.01 -19.16 16.38
CA PRO A 113 7.44 -19.17 16.68
C PRO A 113 8.29 -19.98 15.68
N ALA A 114 7.63 -20.76 14.81
CA ALA A 114 8.35 -21.57 13.84
C ALA A 114 9.01 -20.69 12.76
N PRO A 115 10.25 -21.02 12.35
CA PRO A 115 10.87 -20.39 11.18
C PRO A 115 9.95 -20.64 9.98
N ASP A 116 9.72 -19.62 9.16
CA ASP A 116 8.86 -19.63 7.97
C ASP A 116 7.33 -19.68 8.22
N CYS A 117 6.88 -19.60 9.47
CA CYS A 117 5.46 -19.58 9.77
C CYS A 117 4.88 -18.16 9.59
N THR A 118 3.95 -18.00 8.65
CA THR A 118 3.28 -16.72 8.35
C THR A 118 1.94 -16.54 9.09
N PHE A 119 1.59 -17.47 9.98
CA PHE A 119 0.35 -17.40 10.76
C PHE A 119 0.51 -16.54 12.02
N VAL A 120 -0.55 -15.79 12.32
CA VAL A 120 -0.70 -15.00 13.54
C VAL A 120 -1.86 -15.53 14.37
N SER A 121 -1.65 -15.66 15.68
CA SER A 121 -2.72 -15.95 16.64
C SER A 121 -3.25 -14.63 17.20
N ILE A 122 -4.57 -14.47 17.23
CA ILE A 122 -5.25 -13.30 17.80
C ILE A 122 -5.92 -13.75 19.10
N CYS A 123 -5.41 -13.29 20.24
CA CYS A 123 -5.96 -13.57 21.56
C CYS A 123 -6.86 -12.42 21.98
N ARG A 124 -8.13 -12.46 21.56
CA ARG A 124 -9.14 -11.54 22.11
C ARG A 124 -9.47 -12.00 23.53
N LEU A 125 -9.04 -11.23 24.54
CA LEU A 125 -9.40 -11.41 25.95
C LEU A 125 -10.80 -10.85 26.25
#